data_AF-A0A959TCC9-F1
#
_entry.id   AF-A0A959TCC9-F1
#
_cell.length_a   1.000
_cell.length_b   1.000
_cell.length_c   1.000
_cell.angle_alpha   90.00
_cell.angle_beta   90.00
_cell.angle_gamma   90.00
#
_symmetry.space_group_name_H-M   'P 1'
#
loop_
_entity.id
_entity.type
_entity.pdbx_description
1 polymer ?
#
loop_
_entity_poly.entity_id
_entity_poly.type
_entity_poly.pdbx_seq_one_letter_code
_entity_poly.pdbx_strand_id
1 'polypeptide(L)'
;LRELIRISAETNRDAYDDTTDVFDLLDKTEQDLYAITSGNLKRNYEPMSDLIQDAIANIENAKNRTGGVSGVPTGFTRLDKITAGWQKSDMIIVAARPGMGKTAFVLSMARNIAVEHKRAVAVFSLEMSSTQLVTRLIASEAGISSEK
;
A
#
# COMPACT_ATOMS: atom_id res chain seq x y z
N LEU A 1 18.43 -2.27 -21.48
CA LEU A 1 18.65 -3.55 -22.20
C LEU A 1 20.04 -4.13 -21.97
N ARG A 2 21.14 -3.42 -22.26
CA ARG A 2 22.52 -3.94 -22.03
C ARG A 2 22.80 -4.34 -20.58
N GLU A 3 22.39 -3.52 -19.61
CA GLU A 3 22.50 -3.86 -18.19
C GLU A 3 21.70 -5.11 -17.80
N LEU A 4 20.51 -5.29 -18.39
CA LEU A 4 19.66 -6.46 -18.13
C LEU A 4 20.30 -7.76 -18.66
N ILE A 5 20.97 -7.68 -19.81
CA ILE A 5 21.76 -8.79 -20.38
C ILE A 5 22.97 -9.10 -19.48
N ARG A 6 23.63 -8.08 -18.93
CA ARG A 6 24.76 -8.24 -18.01
C ARG A 6 24.36 -8.97 -16.73
N ILE A 7 23.31 -8.51 -16.05
CA ILE A 7 22.80 -9.18 -14.83
C ILE A 7 22.40 -10.62 -15.14
N SER A 8 21.67 -10.85 -16.23
CA SER A 8 21.26 -12.23 -16.60
C SER A 8 22.46 -13.16 -16.82
N ALA A 9 23.55 -12.65 -17.41
CA ALA A 9 24.77 -13.41 -17.62
C ALA A 9 25.54 -13.65 -16.31
N GLU A 10 25.57 -12.66 -15.41
CA GLU A 10 26.18 -12.76 -14.07
C GLU A 10 25.39 -13.75 -13.18
N THR A 11 24.07 -13.60 -13.06
CA THR A 11 23.21 -14.53 -12.30
C THR A 11 23.31 -15.95 -12.84
N ASN A 12 23.35 -16.13 -14.17
CA ASN A 12 23.49 -17.46 -14.77
C ASN A 12 24.87 -18.08 -14.46
N ARG A 13 25.95 -17.29 -14.48
CA ARG A 13 27.27 -17.78 -14.08
C ARG A 13 27.29 -18.19 -12.61
N ASP A 14 26.78 -17.33 -11.74
CA ASP A 14 26.77 -17.55 -10.29
C ASP A 14 25.88 -18.73 -9.90
N ALA A 15 24.83 -19.02 -10.68
CA ALA A 15 23.96 -20.19 -10.50
C ALA A 15 24.63 -21.54 -10.82
N TYR A 16 25.73 -21.55 -11.58
CA TYR A 16 26.53 -22.77 -11.83
C TYR A 16 27.65 -22.96 -10.80
N ASP A 17 27.86 -22.01 -9.89
CA ASP A 17 28.85 -22.12 -8.83
C ASP A 17 28.22 -22.80 -7.60
N ASP A 18 28.55 -24.07 -7.38
CA ASP A 18 28.06 -24.90 -6.27
C ASP A 18 28.42 -24.37 -4.87
N THR A 19 29.26 -23.33 -4.77
CA THR A 19 29.62 -22.70 -3.49
C THR A 19 28.71 -21.54 -3.10
N THR A 20 27.84 -21.08 -4.00
CA THR A 20 26.98 -19.92 -3.78
C THR A 20 25.66 -20.33 -3.13
N ASP A 21 25.28 -19.67 -2.04
CA ASP A 21 23.97 -19.88 -1.44
C ASP A 21 22.87 -19.29 -2.34
N VAL A 22 21.77 -20.02 -2.48
CA VAL A 22 20.66 -19.63 -3.37
C VAL A 22 19.99 -18.33 -2.90
N PHE A 23 19.91 -18.08 -1.59
CA PHE A 23 19.36 -16.85 -1.04
C PHE A 23 20.26 -15.66 -1.31
N ASP A 24 21.58 -15.82 -1.17
CA ASP A 24 22.54 -14.76 -1.48
C ASP A 24 22.49 -14.38 -2.97
N LEU A 25 22.33 -15.37 -3.86
CA LEU A 25 22.17 -15.13 -5.30
C LEU A 25 20.87 -14.39 -5.63
N LEU A 26 19.77 -14.74 -4.95
CA LEU A 26 18.47 -14.06 -5.11
C LEU A 26 18.55 -12.61 -4.66
N ASP A 27 19.08 -12.35 -3.47
CA ASP A 27 19.22 -11.00 -2.89
C ASP A 27 20.09 -10.10 -3.78
N LYS A 28 21.22 -10.63 -4.26
CA LYS A 28 22.11 -9.92 -5.20
C LYS A 28 21.41 -9.57 -6.51
N THR A 29 20.69 -10.54 -7.09
CA THR A 29 19.97 -10.33 -8.36
C THR A 29 18.86 -9.29 -8.20
N GLU A 30 18.15 -9.30 -7.06
CA GLU A 30 17.11 -8.31 -6.75
C GLU A 30 17.71 -6.90 -6.61
N GLN A 31 18.85 -6.77 -5.93
CA GLN A 31 19.55 -5.50 -5.78
C GLN A 31 20.03 -4.93 -7.12
N ASP A 32 20.61 -5.76 -7.98
CA ASP A 32 21.08 -5.35 -9.30
C ASP A 32 19.93 -4.93 -10.22
N LEU A 33 18.81 -5.67 -10.19
CA LEU A 33 17.59 -5.28 -10.92
C LEU A 33 17.03 -3.95 -10.42
N TYR A 34 17.00 -3.74 -9.10
CA TYR A 34 16.53 -2.49 -8.50
C TYR A 34 17.38 -1.28 -8.91
N ALA A 35 18.70 -1.47 -9.07
CA ALA A 35 19.60 -0.41 -9.54
C ALA A 35 19.25 0.04 -10.97
N ILE A 36 18.90 -0.91 -11.86
CA ILE A 36 18.47 -0.59 -13.24
C ILE A 36 17.14 0.17 -13.24
N THR A 37 16.15 -0.28 -12.47
CA THR A 37 14.83 0.35 -12.44
C THR A 37 14.92 1.77 -11.89
N SER A 38 15.73 1.97 -10.85
CA SER A 38 15.94 3.27 -10.22
C SER A 38 16.70 4.24 -11.13
N GLY A 39 17.69 3.77 -11.89
CA GLY A 39 18.48 4.61 -12.82
C GLY A 39 17.67 5.13 -14.02
N ASN A 40 16.62 4.43 -14.44
CA ASN A 40 15.75 4.83 -15.55
C ASN A 40 14.56 5.71 -15.14
N LEU A 41 14.32 5.92 -13.84
CA LEU A 41 13.18 6.69 -13.33
C LEU A 41 13.37 8.23 -13.39
N LYS A 42 14.16 8.74 -14.34
CA LYS A 42 14.23 10.18 -14.65
C LYS A 42 13.20 10.55 -15.74
N ARG A 43 11.91 10.54 -15.41
CA ARG A 43 10.92 11.33 -16.18
C ARG A 43 10.77 12.68 -15.47
N ASN A 44 11.43 13.70 -16.02
CA ASN A 44 11.72 14.93 -15.28
C ASN A 44 10.75 16.10 -15.54
N TYR A 45 9.69 15.94 -16.35
CA TYR A 45 8.63 16.92 -16.51
C TYR A 45 7.51 16.36 -17.40
N GLU A 46 6.26 16.68 -17.08
CA GLU A 46 5.10 16.48 -17.94
C GLU A 46 4.58 17.83 -18.45
N PRO A 47 4.15 17.94 -19.72
CA PRO A 47 3.53 19.16 -20.23
C PRO A 47 2.28 19.53 -19.43
N MET A 48 2.11 20.82 -19.13
CA MET A 48 0.94 21.32 -18.40
C MET A 48 -0.39 21.00 -19.12
N SER A 49 -0.39 20.94 -20.46
CA SER A 49 -1.55 20.55 -21.25
C SER A 49 -2.09 19.17 -20.88
N ASP A 50 -1.19 18.23 -20.61
CA ASP A 50 -1.52 16.84 -20.36
C ASP A 50 -2.07 16.70 -18.93
N LEU A 51 -1.42 17.38 -17.97
CA LEU A 51 -1.90 17.48 -16.59
C LEU A 51 -3.29 18.13 -16.49
N ILE A 52 -3.58 19.14 -17.32
CA ILE A 52 -4.90 19.78 -17.35
C ILE A 52 -5.96 18.81 -17.89
N GLN A 53 -5.66 18.05 -18.94
CA GLN A 53 -6.58 17.04 -19.47
C GLN A 53 -6.88 15.97 -18.41
N ASP A 54 -5.85 15.47 -17.71
CA ASP A 54 -6.01 14.51 -16.62
C ASP A 54 -6.83 15.09 -15.45
N ALA A 55 -6.59 16.34 -15.08
CA ALA A 55 -7.34 17.02 -14.03
C ALA A 55 -8.83 17.17 -14.39
N ILE A 56 -9.14 17.57 -15.63
CA ILE A 56 -10.53 17.69 -16.11
C ILE A 56 -11.21 16.33 -16.11
N ALA A 57 -10.54 15.29 -16.63
CA ALA A 57 -11.06 13.93 -16.62
C ALA A 57 -11.34 13.42 -15.19
N ASN A 58 -10.46 13.73 -14.22
CA ASN A 58 -10.66 13.39 -12.82
C ASN A 58 -11.88 14.10 -12.21
N ILE A 59 -12.10 15.38 -12.54
CA ILE A 59 -13.27 16.16 -12.08
C ILE A 59 -14.57 15.59 -12.67
N GLU A 60 -14.60 15.27 -13.96
CA GLU A 60 -15.77 14.66 -14.60
C GLU A 60 -16.09 13.28 -14.01
N ASN A 61 -15.08 12.46 -13.77
CA ASN A 61 -15.22 11.17 -13.10
C ASN A 61 -15.74 11.31 -11.67
N ALA A 62 -15.31 12.34 -10.93
CA ALA A 62 -15.81 12.61 -9.59
C ALA A 62 -17.28 13.06 -9.61
N LYS A 63 -17.67 13.88 -10.60
CA LYS A 63 -19.06 14.35 -10.78
C LYS A 63 -20.02 13.21 -11.15
N ASN A 64 -19.58 12.26 -11.97
CA ASN A 64 -20.42 11.14 -12.43
C ASN A 64 -20.57 10.00 -11.40
N ARG A 65 -19.89 10.06 -10.25
CA ARG A 65 -20.06 9.09 -9.17
C ARG A 65 -21.31 9.39 -8.35
N THR A 66 -22.23 8.45 -8.35
CA THR A 66 -23.51 8.50 -7.60
C THR A 66 -23.38 8.11 -6.13
N GLY A 67 -22.20 7.69 -5.67
CA GLY A 67 -21.91 7.42 -4.25
C GLY A 67 -21.09 8.56 -3.66
N GLY A 68 -21.62 9.26 -2.65
CA GLY A 68 -21.14 10.54 -2.12
C GLY A 68 -19.73 10.62 -1.51
N VAL A 69 -18.84 9.68 -1.81
CA VAL A 69 -17.44 9.66 -1.37
C VAL A 69 -16.56 9.43 -2.61
N SER A 70 -15.72 10.41 -2.96
CA SER A 70 -14.81 10.33 -4.11
C SER A 70 -13.64 9.37 -3.85
N GLY A 71 -13.22 9.26 -2.59
CA GLY A 71 -12.08 8.44 -2.18
C GLY A 71 -12.44 7.02 -1.76
N VAL A 72 -11.47 6.35 -1.14
CA VAL A 72 -11.69 5.12 -0.39
C VAL A 72 -12.43 5.47 0.91
N PRO A 73 -13.68 5.03 1.11
CA PRO A 73 -14.45 5.31 2.32
C PRO A 73 -13.84 4.60 3.53
N THR A 74 -13.77 5.28 4.67
CA THR A 74 -13.19 4.75 5.91
C THR A 74 -14.14 3.85 6.70
N GLY A 75 -15.45 3.91 6.39
CA GLY A 75 -16.52 3.31 7.17
C GLY A 75 -16.96 4.17 8.35
N PHE A 76 -16.28 5.29 8.62
CA PHE A 76 -16.71 6.27 9.61
C PHE A 76 -17.44 7.41 8.91
N THR A 77 -18.77 7.37 8.87
CA THR A 77 -19.60 8.33 8.10
C THR A 77 -19.28 9.80 8.39
N ARG A 78 -18.97 10.15 9.65
CA ARG A 78 -18.61 11.53 10.01
C ARG A 78 -17.23 11.93 9.47
N LEU A 79 -16.27 11.01 9.46
CA LEU A 79 -14.94 11.25 8.92
C LEU A 79 -15.02 11.38 7.40
N ASP A 80 -15.72 10.45 6.74
CA ASP A 80 -15.90 10.44 5.28
C ASP A 80 -16.62 11.69 4.77
N LYS A 81 -17.53 12.27 5.56
CA LYS A 81 -18.16 13.56 5.22
C LYS A 81 -17.18 14.73 5.21
N ILE A 82 -16.16 14.69 6.06
CA ILE A 82 -15.16 15.77 6.17
C ILE A 82 -14.05 15.57 5.13
N THR A 83 -13.62 14.32 4.94
CA THR A 83 -12.48 14.00 4.06
C THR A 83 -12.88 13.65 2.63
N ALA A 84 -14.18 13.43 2.36
CA ALA A 84 -14.67 12.80 1.13
C ALA A 84 -14.01 11.42 0.85
N GLY A 85 -13.58 10.74 1.92
CA GLY A 85 -12.81 9.49 1.87
C GLY A 85 -11.34 9.73 1.55
N TRP A 86 -10.53 8.67 1.59
CA TRP A 86 -9.10 8.77 1.29
C TRP A 86 -8.85 8.88 -0.21
N GLN A 87 -8.24 9.98 -0.64
CA GLN A 87 -7.89 10.17 -2.05
C GLN A 87 -6.60 9.42 -2.39
N LYS A 88 -6.44 9.10 -3.67
CA LYS A 88 -5.20 8.54 -4.17
C LYS A 88 -4.08 9.58 -4.03
N SER A 89 -2.87 9.12 -3.74
CA SER A 89 -1.66 9.94 -3.55
C SER A 89 -1.56 10.73 -2.23
N ASP A 90 -2.56 10.67 -1.36
CA ASP A 90 -2.49 11.30 -0.03
C ASP A 90 -1.69 10.45 0.97
N MET A 91 -0.87 11.12 1.79
CA MET A 91 -0.23 10.53 2.97
C MET A 91 -0.97 10.98 4.23
N ILE A 92 -1.70 10.06 4.87
CA ILE A 92 -2.48 10.35 6.08
C ILE A 92 -1.71 9.90 7.32
N ILE A 93 -1.44 10.83 8.23
CA ILE A 93 -0.74 10.57 9.49
C ILE A 93 -1.73 10.57 10.63
N VAL A 94 -1.85 9.43 11.33
CA VAL A 94 -2.67 9.30 12.55
C VAL A 94 -1.76 9.26 13.77
N ALA A 95 -1.76 10.33 14.55
CA ALA A 95 -0.99 10.46 15.79
C ALA A 95 -1.91 10.38 17.01
N ALA A 96 -1.53 9.56 17.99
CA ALA A 96 -2.22 9.45 19.28
C ALA A 96 -1.23 9.03 20.38
N ARG A 97 -1.57 9.31 21.63
CA ARG A 97 -0.78 8.81 22.78
C ARG A 97 -0.89 7.29 22.91
N PRO A 98 0.10 6.60 23.52
CA PRO A 98 -0.01 5.17 23.83
C PRO A 98 -1.31 4.85 24.59
N GLY A 99 -1.95 3.73 24.25
CA GLY A 99 -3.22 3.32 24.86
C GLY A 99 -4.48 4.02 24.35
N MET A 100 -4.37 5.07 23.52
CA MET A 100 -5.55 5.79 22.96
C MET A 100 -6.22 5.07 21.79
N GLY A 101 -5.89 3.80 21.54
CA GLY A 101 -6.56 2.99 20.53
C GLY A 101 -6.17 3.26 19.07
N LYS A 102 -5.00 3.86 18.78
CA LYS A 102 -4.52 4.08 17.39
C LYS A 102 -4.58 2.79 16.55
N THR A 103 -4.09 1.68 17.09
CA THR A 103 -4.09 0.38 16.40
C THR A 103 -5.50 -0.14 16.18
N ALA A 104 -6.37 -0.02 17.19
CA ALA A 104 -7.78 -0.42 17.06
C ALA A 104 -8.50 0.41 15.99
N PHE A 105 -8.30 1.73 15.97
CA PHE A 105 -8.87 2.63 14.97
C PHE A 105 -8.44 2.26 13.54
N VAL A 106 -7.14 2.01 13.32
CA VAL A 106 -6.62 1.61 12.01
C VAL A 106 -7.13 0.24 11.58
N LEU A 107 -7.21 -0.73 12.51
CA LEU A 107 -7.74 -2.06 12.21
C LEU A 107 -9.23 -2.02 11.85
N SER A 108 -10.04 -1.26 12.59
CA SER A 108 -11.47 -1.08 12.29
C SER A 108 -11.67 -0.42 10.92
N MET A 109 -10.87 0.59 10.60
CA MET A 109 -10.88 1.23 9.28
C MET A 109 -10.50 0.24 8.18
N ALA A 110 -9.41 -0.51 8.36
CA ALA A 110 -8.95 -1.51 7.40
C ALA A 110 -10.03 -2.59 7.16
N ARG A 111 -10.68 -3.05 8.23
CA ARG A 111 -11.81 -3.99 8.15
C ARG A 111 -12.96 -3.41 7.35
N ASN A 112 -13.40 -2.18 7.61
CA ASN A 112 -14.53 -1.58 6.90
C ASN A 112 -14.23 -1.41 5.40
N ILE A 113 -13.02 -0.95 5.07
CA ILE A 113 -12.56 -0.83 3.68
C ILE A 113 -12.57 -2.19 2.98
N ALA A 114 -12.07 -3.24 3.64
CA ALA A 114 -11.95 -4.57 3.07
C ALA A 114 -13.29 -5.32 2.97
N VAL A 115 -14.09 -5.31 4.03
CA VAL A 115 -15.32 -6.11 4.15
C VAL A 115 -16.52 -5.39 3.54
N GLU A 116 -16.75 -4.12 3.90
CA GLU A 116 -17.95 -3.39 3.48
C GLU A 116 -17.78 -2.82 2.07
N HIS A 117 -16.60 -2.27 1.79
CA HIS A 117 -16.32 -1.59 0.53
C HIS A 117 -15.58 -2.46 -0.49
N LYS A 118 -15.25 -3.71 -0.13
CA LYS A 118 -14.61 -4.71 -1.00
C LYS A 118 -13.33 -4.18 -1.68
N ARG A 119 -12.53 -3.40 -0.94
CA ARG A 119 -11.24 -2.87 -1.41
C ARG A 119 -10.10 -3.58 -0.69
N ALA A 120 -9.11 -4.06 -1.43
CA ALA A 120 -7.94 -4.70 -0.83
C ALA A 120 -7.16 -3.70 0.05
N VAL A 121 -6.74 -4.16 1.23
CA VAL A 121 -5.94 -3.38 2.19
C VAL A 121 -4.74 -4.21 2.61
N ALA A 122 -3.56 -3.59 2.63
CA ALA A 122 -2.36 -4.15 3.22
C ALA A 122 -2.09 -3.47 4.57
N VAL A 123 -1.79 -4.26 5.60
CA VAL A 123 -1.47 -3.76 6.94
C VAL A 123 -0.06 -4.20 7.29
N PHE A 124 0.80 -3.23 7.61
CA PHE A 124 2.15 -3.47 8.09
C PHE A 124 2.21 -3.15 9.59
N SER A 125 2.66 -4.11 10.39
CA SER A 125 2.78 -3.97 11.84
C SER A 125 4.21 -4.18 12.28
N LEU A 126 4.74 -3.22 13.03
CA LEU A 126 6.10 -3.27 13.58
C LEU A 126 6.12 -3.50 15.09
N GLU A 127 4.96 -3.43 15.76
CA GLU A 127 4.85 -3.56 17.22
C GLU A 127 4.20 -4.88 17.63
N MET A 128 3.16 -5.30 16.90
CA MET A 128 2.38 -6.50 17.22
C MET A 128 2.55 -7.57 16.15
N SER A 129 2.48 -8.85 16.55
CA SER A 129 2.49 -9.94 15.58
C SER A 129 1.23 -9.94 14.71
N SER A 130 1.35 -10.49 13.50
CA SER A 130 0.21 -10.66 12.59
C SER A 130 -0.92 -11.48 13.23
N THR A 131 -0.57 -12.53 13.98
CA THR A 131 -1.56 -13.36 14.70
C THR A 131 -2.34 -12.56 15.74
N GLN A 132 -1.68 -11.71 16.52
CA GLN A 132 -2.37 -10.86 17.51
C GLN A 132 -3.32 -9.86 16.84
N LEU A 133 -2.94 -9.26 15.72
CA LEU A 133 -3.80 -8.34 14.98
C LEU A 133 -5.03 -9.03 14.39
N VAL A 134 -4.84 -10.22 13.81
CA VAL A 134 -5.94 -11.02 13.25
C VAL A 134 -6.90 -11.45 14.36
N THR A 135 -6.40 -11.91 15.51
CA THR A 135 -7.26 -12.25 16.66
C THR A 135 -8.10 -11.05 17.10
N ARG A 136 -7.51 -9.85 17.18
CA ARG A 136 -8.26 -8.63 17.49
C ARG A 136 -9.32 -8.31 16.45
N LEU A 137 -9.03 -8.53 15.17
CA LEU A 137 -9.98 -8.29 14.07
C LEU A 137 -11.16 -9.27 14.13
N ILE A 138 -10.89 -10.55 14.41
CA ILE A 138 -11.93 -11.58 14.62
C ILE A 138 -12.76 -11.27 15.86
N ALA A 139 -12.12 -10.92 16.99
CA ALA A 139 -12.82 -10.56 18.22
C ALA A 139 -13.73 -9.33 18.01
N SER A 140 -13.23 -8.32 17.30
CA SER A 140 -14.00 -7.13 16.93
C SER A 140 -15.19 -7.45 16.02
N GLU A 141 -15.07 -8.42 15.12
CA GLU A 141 -16.16 -8.84 14.24
C GLU A 141 -17.22 -9.65 14.99
N ALA A 142 -16.78 -10.57 15.84
CA ALA A 142 -17.65 -11.48 16.58
C ALA A 142 -18.32 -10.80 17.81
N GLY A 143 -17.92 -9.58 18.15
CA GLY A 143 -18.40 -8.89 19.35
C GLY A 143 -17.95 -9.56 20.66
N ILE A 144 -16.86 -10.33 20.61
CA ILE A 144 -16.33 -11.08 21.74
C ILE A 144 -15.23 -10.23 22.40
N SER A 145 -15.16 -10.24 23.73
CA SER A 145 -14.06 -9.59 24.44
C SER A 145 -12.73 -10.19 24.00
N SER A 146 -11.78 -9.35 23.61
CA SER A 146 -10.41 -9.77 23.25
C SER A 146 -9.54 -10.06 24.49
N GLU A 147 -10.12 -10.07 25.69
CA GLU A 147 -9.43 -10.43 26.93
C GLU A 147 -9.42 -11.95 27.11
N LYS A 148 -8.28 -12.56 26.77
CA LYS A 148 -7.69 -13.71 27.46
C LYS A 148 -6.20 -13.79 27.18
#